data_AF-A0ABD1SAM4-F1
#
_entry.id   AF-A0ABD1SAM4-F1
#
_cell.length_a   1.000
_cell.length_b   1.000
_cell.length_c   1.000
_cell.angle_alpha   90.00
_cell.angle_beta   90.00
_cell.angle_gamma   90.00
#
_symmetry.space_group_name_H-M   'P 1'
#
loop_
_entity.id
_entity.type
_entity.pdbx_description
1 polymer ?
#
loop_
_entity_poly.entity_id
_entity_poly.type
_entity_poly.pdbx_seq_one_letter_code
_entity_poly.pdbx_strand_id
1 'polypeptide(L)'
;MATKKKITTQEKGKGKVGEGSNSHRRAEEPTSDGGIPRFLTPEAQESYVEKWKGKNYHQERMVQWTDFQGHLLEHVIQQCGWSKVVAAPHLAYITLVREFFANFNKEIDTPESSHRHETWVKGKWIRFSPVMIYRYYELNRTGIDPMPTEEHMQSVTRFLYGRENAWPLATSHFKHDKLTRKIRALQIFVCTNINPTTQRTKFIGERGRLLYHLAWGRKMDLGTHIFDFVQDLATLVDSNSQRSIMFPCLISRICLEASVPLLPFEEADTPEVPLTQKTIDNSEARMRAREIRAQRAPAVQPDEATHDLAPPIPQPALAADTNLGIQFTQIQVALTEIGRRMIYLGSRIETIDRTGSWIAEAVDSLRPFTSAASSDQPRPPSPPLPPKST
;
A
#
# COMPACT_ATOMS: atom_id res chain seq x y z
N MET A 1 -30.55 89.63 13.95
CA MET A 1 -30.19 89.37 15.36
C MET A 1 -30.87 88.08 15.80
N ALA A 2 -30.10 87.19 16.42
CA ALA A 2 -30.39 85.77 16.59
C ALA A 2 -31.66 85.47 17.42
N THR A 3 -32.32 84.36 17.08
CA THR A 3 -33.47 83.85 17.83
C THR A 3 -33.38 82.32 17.99
N LYS A 4 -33.62 81.87 19.23
CA LYS A 4 -34.14 80.56 19.69
C LYS A 4 -33.23 79.33 19.52
N LYS A 5 -32.81 78.65 20.61
CA LYS A 5 -33.49 77.86 21.67
C LYS A 5 -33.53 76.35 21.35
N LYS A 6 -32.88 75.59 22.26
CA LYS A 6 -33.20 74.27 22.87
C LYS A 6 -33.86 73.19 21.99
N ILE A 7 -33.23 72.03 21.72
CA ILE A 7 -32.90 70.82 22.54
C ILE A 7 -33.83 69.64 22.19
N THR A 8 -33.18 68.56 21.72
CA THR A 8 -33.44 67.10 21.90
C THR A 8 -34.64 66.41 21.25
N THR A 9 -34.41 65.38 20.42
CA THR A 9 -34.55 63.92 20.76
C THR A 9 -34.13 63.04 19.56
N GLN A 10 -33.63 61.84 19.89
CA GLN A 10 -33.12 60.74 19.06
C GLN A 10 -34.14 60.16 18.04
N GLU A 11 -33.67 59.61 16.92
CA GLU A 11 -33.63 58.16 16.63
C GLU A 11 -33.21 57.81 15.18
N LYS A 12 -32.54 56.66 15.06
CA LYS A 12 -32.26 55.77 13.91
C LYS A 12 -32.57 56.24 12.48
N GLY A 13 -31.53 56.24 11.65
CA GLY A 13 -31.64 56.21 10.19
C GLY A 13 -30.49 55.44 9.55
N LYS A 14 -30.81 54.32 8.90
CA LYS A 14 -29.94 53.49 8.07
C LYS A 14 -29.62 54.27 6.79
N GLY A 15 -28.35 54.55 6.50
CA GLY A 15 -27.92 55.33 5.34
C GLY A 15 -26.50 54.98 4.92
N LYS A 16 -26.36 54.65 3.64
CA LYS A 16 -25.20 54.11 2.95
C LYS A 16 -24.23 55.24 2.54
N VAL A 17 -22.99 54.84 2.26
CA VAL A 17 -21.90 55.55 1.54
C VAL A 17 -20.90 56.32 2.43
N GLY A 18 -19.64 55.88 2.34
CA GLY A 18 -18.46 56.54 2.89
C GLY A 18 -17.24 55.67 2.64
N GLU A 19 -16.50 56.01 1.57
CA GLU A 19 -15.25 55.41 1.13
C GLU A 19 -14.21 55.30 2.26
N GLY A 20 -13.44 54.22 2.21
CA GLY A 20 -12.31 53.99 3.12
C GLY A 20 -11.40 52.93 2.54
N SER A 21 -10.54 53.35 1.62
CA SER A 21 -9.40 52.60 1.12
C SER A 21 -8.69 51.86 2.24
N ASN A 22 -8.54 50.54 2.12
CA ASN A 22 -7.39 49.89 2.72
C ASN A 22 -6.92 48.69 1.91
N SER A 23 -5.80 48.93 1.24
CA SER A 23 -4.82 48.02 0.64
C SER A 23 -5.17 46.52 0.65
N HIS A 24 -5.42 46.01 -0.55
CA HIS A 24 -5.02 44.65 -0.90
C HIS A 24 -3.57 44.42 -0.51
N ARG A 25 -3.32 43.69 0.58
CA ARG A 25 -2.07 42.92 0.71
C ARG A 25 -2.19 41.74 -0.24
N ARG A 26 -1.86 42.01 -1.50
CA ARG A 26 -1.50 41.00 -2.49
C ARG A 26 -0.33 40.24 -1.89
N ALA A 27 -0.58 39.03 -1.43
CA ALA A 27 0.49 38.11 -1.08
C ALA A 27 1.36 37.98 -2.34
N GLU A 28 2.64 38.27 -2.21
CA GLU A 28 3.61 38.17 -3.30
C GLU A 28 3.55 36.74 -3.85
N GLU A 29 3.22 36.65 -5.14
CA GLU A 29 3.31 35.42 -5.92
C GLU A 29 4.81 35.06 -6.03
N PRO A 30 5.24 33.84 -5.68
CA PRO A 30 6.64 33.44 -5.83
C PRO A 30 6.93 33.28 -7.33
N THR A 31 7.40 34.37 -7.92
CA THR A 31 7.90 34.43 -9.30
C THR A 31 9.34 33.93 -9.31
N SER A 32 9.55 32.82 -10.03
CA SER A 32 10.85 32.18 -10.34
C SER A 32 11.90 32.17 -9.22
N ASP A 33 11.81 31.22 -8.29
CA ASP A 33 12.92 30.88 -7.39
C ASP A 33 14.18 30.53 -8.19
N GLY A 34 15.15 31.45 -8.21
CA GLY A 34 16.46 31.25 -8.85
C GLY A 34 16.43 31.03 -10.38
N GLY A 35 15.33 31.38 -11.06
CA GLY A 35 15.17 31.21 -12.50
C GLY A 35 14.89 29.77 -12.97
N ILE A 36 14.70 28.81 -12.05
CA ILE A 36 14.41 27.42 -12.41
C ILE A 36 12.91 27.26 -12.71
N PRO A 37 12.50 26.77 -13.90
CA PRO A 37 11.08 26.55 -14.21
C PRO A 37 10.50 25.41 -13.36
N ARG A 38 9.64 25.75 -12.39
CA ARG A 38 9.03 24.79 -11.46
C ARG A 38 7.90 23.96 -12.08
N PHE A 39 7.13 24.57 -12.98
CA PHE A 39 5.96 23.96 -13.60
C PHE A 39 6.12 23.92 -15.12
N LEU A 40 5.63 22.84 -15.73
CA LEU A 40 5.68 22.67 -17.19
C LEU A 40 4.68 23.58 -17.89
N THR A 41 3.49 23.77 -17.30
CA THR A 41 2.41 24.56 -17.87
C THR A 41 1.76 25.46 -16.81
N PRO A 42 1.07 26.54 -17.22
CA PRO A 42 0.29 27.38 -16.30
C PRO A 42 -0.77 26.59 -15.50
N GLU A 43 -1.39 25.59 -16.11
CA GLU A 43 -2.39 24.72 -15.48
C GLU A 43 -1.77 23.87 -14.37
N ALA A 44 -0.53 23.40 -14.55
CA ALA A 44 0.20 22.70 -13.50
C ALA A 44 0.51 23.63 -12.32
N GLN A 45 0.84 24.90 -12.59
CA GLN A 45 1.05 25.91 -11.54
C GLN A 45 -0.25 26.21 -10.78
N GLU A 46 -1.38 26.36 -11.48
CA GLU A 46 -2.69 26.55 -10.86
C GLU A 46 -3.09 25.34 -10.00
N SER A 47 -2.96 24.13 -10.55
CA SER A 47 -3.15 22.86 -9.85
C SER A 47 -2.30 22.77 -8.58
N TYR A 48 -1.03 23.22 -8.62
CA TYR A 48 -0.19 23.27 -7.42
C TYR A 48 -0.81 24.15 -6.34
N VAL A 49 -1.21 25.38 -6.68
CA VAL A 49 -1.75 26.36 -5.72
C VAL A 49 -3.07 25.87 -5.13
N GLU A 50 -3.98 25.38 -5.96
CA GLU A 50 -5.33 25.02 -5.55
C GLU A 50 -5.42 23.65 -4.87
N LYS A 51 -4.71 22.65 -5.40
CA LYS A 51 -4.89 21.24 -5.02
C LYS A 51 -3.76 20.71 -4.15
N TRP A 52 -2.51 21.08 -4.40
CA TRP A 52 -1.36 20.35 -3.83
C TRP A 52 -0.66 21.07 -2.68
N LYS A 53 -0.56 22.40 -2.72
CA LYS A 53 0.17 23.23 -1.74
C LYS A 53 -0.29 23.01 -0.30
N GLY A 54 -1.58 22.80 -0.07
CA GLY A 54 -2.16 22.55 1.25
C GLY A 54 -2.46 21.08 1.55
N LYS A 55 -2.17 20.16 0.62
CA LYS A 55 -2.66 18.77 0.73
C LYS A 55 -1.93 18.02 1.85
N ASN A 56 -2.71 17.29 2.64
CA ASN A 56 -2.19 16.36 3.64
C ASN A 56 -1.36 15.27 2.97
N TYR A 57 -0.38 14.73 3.69
CA TYR A 57 0.46 13.64 3.22
C TYR A 57 0.71 12.59 4.32
N HIS A 58 1.11 11.40 3.91
CA HIS A 58 1.59 10.35 4.79
C HIS A 58 2.92 9.82 4.29
N GLN A 59 3.94 9.93 5.14
CA GLN A 59 5.25 9.35 4.85
C GLN A 59 5.23 7.84 5.10
N GLU A 60 6.02 7.13 4.31
CA GLU A 60 6.39 5.75 4.58
C GLU A 60 7.10 5.65 5.95
N ARG A 61 6.95 4.51 6.63
CA ARG A 61 7.47 4.32 7.98
C ARG A 61 8.44 3.16 8.04
N MET A 62 9.54 3.33 8.75
CA MET A 62 10.36 2.17 9.15
C MET A 62 9.53 1.22 10.00
N VAL A 63 9.67 -0.09 9.81
CA VAL A 63 9.13 -1.10 10.72
C VAL A 63 10.29 -1.77 11.43
N GLN A 64 10.27 -1.74 12.77
CA GLN A 64 11.21 -2.49 13.59
C GLN A 64 10.80 -3.95 13.57
N TRP A 65 11.10 -4.65 12.48
CA TRP A 65 10.64 -6.02 12.23
C TRP A 65 11.11 -7.04 13.29
N THR A 66 12.23 -6.77 13.98
CA THR A 66 12.71 -7.58 15.14
C THR A 66 11.72 -7.60 16.29
N ASP A 67 10.91 -6.55 16.46
CA ASP A 67 9.88 -6.49 17.50
C ASP A 67 8.70 -7.42 17.20
N PHE A 68 8.60 -7.92 15.96
CA PHE A 68 7.52 -8.75 15.45
C PHE A 68 7.94 -10.21 15.23
N GLN A 69 8.97 -10.68 15.94
CA GLN A 69 9.42 -12.07 15.81
C GLN A 69 8.29 -13.07 16.11
N GLY A 70 8.03 -14.00 15.19
CA GLY A 70 6.94 -14.97 15.26
C GLY A 70 5.54 -14.40 14.98
N HIS A 71 5.44 -13.11 14.65
CA HIS A 71 4.18 -12.47 14.29
C HIS A 71 3.87 -12.67 12.79
N LEU A 72 2.58 -12.67 12.44
CA LEU A 72 2.15 -12.77 11.04
C LEU A 72 2.79 -11.70 10.14
N LEU A 73 3.03 -10.50 10.69
CA LEU A 73 3.64 -9.39 9.96
C LEU A 73 5.07 -9.72 9.49
N GLU A 74 5.89 -10.32 10.36
CA GLU A 74 7.24 -10.75 9.99
C GLU A 74 7.20 -11.76 8.84
N HIS A 75 6.31 -12.75 8.94
CA HIS A 75 6.14 -13.76 7.90
C HIS A 75 5.76 -13.14 6.55
N VAL A 76 4.81 -12.19 6.54
CA VAL A 76 4.43 -11.46 5.32
C VAL A 76 5.61 -10.70 4.73
N ILE A 77 6.37 -9.98 5.56
CA ILE A 77 7.54 -9.21 5.10
C ILE A 77 8.57 -10.12 4.45
N GLN A 78 8.91 -11.23 5.10
CA GLN A 78 9.89 -12.21 4.59
C GLN A 78 9.40 -12.85 3.29
N GLN A 79 8.15 -13.31 3.28
CA GLN A 79 7.61 -14.07 2.16
C GLN A 79 7.40 -13.21 0.91
N CYS A 80 6.99 -11.95 1.08
CA CYS A 80 6.84 -11.01 -0.02
C CYS A 80 8.17 -10.36 -0.44
N GLY A 81 9.26 -10.58 0.30
CA GLY A 81 10.56 -9.94 0.03
C GLY A 81 10.54 -8.43 0.25
N TRP A 82 9.80 -7.96 1.26
CA TRP A 82 9.55 -6.53 1.52
C TRP A 82 10.54 -5.90 2.50
N SER A 83 11.76 -6.43 2.60
CA SER A 83 12.80 -5.94 3.52
C SER A 83 13.10 -4.45 3.32
N LYS A 84 13.16 -3.98 2.07
CA LYS A 84 13.39 -2.56 1.76
C LYS A 84 12.17 -1.67 2.01
N VAL A 85 10.96 -2.22 1.89
CA VAL A 85 9.69 -1.51 2.15
C VAL A 85 9.55 -1.17 3.63
N VAL A 86 10.15 -1.99 4.50
CA VAL A 86 10.14 -1.80 5.96
C VAL A 86 11.39 -1.13 6.51
N ALA A 87 12.42 -0.94 5.68
CA ALA A 87 13.64 -0.26 6.08
C ALA A 87 13.38 1.22 6.39
N ALA A 88 14.38 1.90 6.98
CA ALA A 88 14.34 3.34 7.14
C ALA A 88 14.16 4.02 5.76
N PRO A 89 13.08 4.78 5.54
CA PRO A 89 12.86 5.45 4.28
C PRO A 89 13.81 6.63 4.12
N HIS A 90 13.97 7.09 2.87
CA HIS A 90 14.68 8.33 2.60
C HIS A 90 13.92 9.55 3.13
N LEU A 91 14.61 10.67 3.25
CA LEU A 91 13.99 11.94 3.62
C LEU A 91 12.98 12.38 2.57
N ALA A 92 11.86 12.93 3.04
CA ALA A 92 10.81 13.49 2.20
C ALA A 92 10.99 15.00 2.03
N TYR A 93 10.92 15.50 0.81
CA TYR A 93 10.92 16.93 0.48
C TYR A 93 9.53 17.32 -0.03
N ILE A 94 8.64 17.74 0.86
CA ILE A 94 7.19 17.83 0.56
C ILE A 94 6.88 18.86 -0.54
N THR A 95 7.62 19.95 -0.61
CA THR A 95 7.48 20.94 -1.68
C THR A 95 7.75 20.30 -3.05
N LEU A 96 8.86 19.56 -3.17
CA LEU A 96 9.25 18.84 -4.36
C LEU A 96 8.21 17.77 -4.75
N VAL A 97 7.69 17.02 -3.77
CA VAL A 97 6.64 16.01 -4.00
C VAL A 97 5.35 16.67 -4.51
N ARG A 98 4.95 17.82 -3.96
CA ARG A 98 3.76 18.55 -4.43
C ARG A 98 3.92 19.07 -5.85
N GLU A 99 5.11 19.52 -6.23
CA GLU A 99 5.42 19.90 -7.61
C GLU A 99 5.38 18.71 -8.57
N PHE A 100 5.90 17.56 -8.14
CA PHE A 100 5.76 16.30 -8.88
C PHE A 100 4.28 16.01 -9.18
N PHE A 101 3.41 16.03 -8.16
CA PHE A 101 1.98 15.75 -8.35
C PHE A 101 1.26 16.79 -9.21
N ALA A 102 1.68 18.06 -9.14
CA ALA A 102 1.10 19.12 -9.94
C ALA A 102 1.40 18.97 -11.43
N ASN A 103 2.59 18.48 -11.78
CA ASN A 103 3.01 18.25 -13.17
C ASN A 103 2.68 16.83 -13.69
N PHE A 104 2.23 15.92 -12.82
CA PHE A 104 1.86 14.56 -13.21
C PHE A 104 0.42 14.54 -13.74
N ASN A 105 0.24 14.53 -15.06
CA ASN A 105 -1.08 14.60 -15.69
C ASN A 105 -1.32 13.46 -16.71
N LYS A 106 -2.60 13.18 -17.00
CA LYS A 106 -3.02 12.12 -17.96
C LYS A 106 -2.73 12.45 -19.41
N GLU A 107 -2.53 13.73 -19.72
CA GLU A 107 -2.28 14.17 -21.10
C GLU A 107 -0.85 13.80 -21.54
N ILE A 108 0.07 13.75 -20.58
CA ILE A 108 1.48 13.39 -20.76
C ILE A 108 1.68 11.87 -20.60
N ASP A 109 0.89 11.19 -19.76
CA ASP A 109 1.02 9.75 -19.52
C ASP A 109 -0.05 8.93 -20.26
N THR A 110 -0.14 9.10 -21.59
CA THR A 110 -0.93 8.22 -22.46
C THR A 110 -0.06 7.11 -23.06
N PRO A 111 -0.64 5.95 -23.45
CA PRO A 111 0.11 4.87 -24.11
C PRO A 111 0.90 5.33 -25.34
N GLU A 112 0.41 6.35 -26.04
CA GLU A 112 0.96 6.92 -27.26
C GLU A 112 1.93 8.09 -27.01
N SER A 113 2.02 8.60 -25.78
CA SER A 113 2.88 9.73 -25.43
C SER A 113 4.36 9.34 -25.37
N SER A 114 5.22 10.22 -25.86
CA SER A 114 6.68 10.12 -25.71
C SER A 114 7.15 10.23 -24.25
N HIS A 115 6.29 10.75 -23.38
CA HIS A 115 6.56 10.98 -21.95
C HIS A 115 5.77 10.03 -21.05
N ARG A 116 5.38 8.87 -21.58
CA ARG A 116 4.73 7.82 -20.80
C ARG A 116 5.58 7.46 -19.57
N HIS A 117 4.95 7.47 -18.40
CA HIS A 117 5.55 7.26 -17.09
C HIS A 117 6.66 8.29 -16.76
N GLU A 118 6.58 9.49 -17.34
CA GLU A 118 7.46 10.61 -17.02
C GLU A 118 6.68 11.80 -16.47
N THR A 119 7.35 12.62 -15.68
CA THR A 119 6.81 13.87 -15.16
C THR A 119 7.89 14.94 -15.13
N TRP A 120 7.48 16.21 -15.23
CA TRP A 120 8.40 17.32 -15.22
C TRP A 120 8.51 17.93 -13.82
N VAL A 121 9.73 18.09 -13.31
CA VAL A 121 9.96 18.81 -12.06
C VAL A 121 11.23 19.64 -12.19
N LYS A 122 11.10 20.97 -11.98
CA LYS A 122 12.23 21.90 -11.94
C LYS A 122 13.22 21.78 -13.11
N GLY A 123 12.70 21.80 -14.33
CA GLY A 123 13.53 21.76 -15.53
C GLY A 123 13.93 20.36 -15.99
N LYS A 124 13.40 19.29 -15.39
CA LYS A 124 13.79 17.91 -15.71
C LYS A 124 12.61 16.98 -15.91
N TRP A 125 12.71 16.15 -16.93
CA TRP A 125 11.88 14.95 -17.08
C TRP A 125 12.40 13.85 -16.16
N ILE A 126 11.52 13.33 -15.32
CA ILE A 126 11.80 12.27 -14.36
C ILE A 126 10.93 11.09 -14.72
N ARG A 127 11.55 9.92 -14.86
CA ARG A 127 10.84 8.67 -15.05
C ARG A 127 10.29 8.14 -13.73
N PHE A 128 8.98 8.01 -13.62
CA PHE A 128 8.28 7.37 -12.51
C PHE A 128 7.42 6.24 -13.07
N SER A 129 7.88 5.00 -12.93
CA SER A 129 7.22 3.81 -13.52
C SER A 129 7.25 2.64 -12.53
N PRO A 130 6.42 1.59 -12.73
CA PRO A 130 6.50 0.38 -11.91
C PRO A 130 7.93 -0.17 -11.83
N VAL A 131 8.67 -0.14 -12.94
CA VAL A 131 10.06 -0.61 -13.00
C VAL A 131 10.98 0.14 -12.04
N MET A 132 10.82 1.47 -11.93
CA MET A 132 11.58 2.29 -11.00
C MET A 132 11.23 1.96 -9.54
N ILE A 133 9.95 1.72 -9.25
CA ILE A 133 9.47 1.36 -7.91
C ILE A 133 10.02 -0.01 -7.50
N TYR A 134 9.95 -1.00 -8.40
CA TYR A 134 10.56 -2.31 -8.22
C TYR A 134 12.04 -2.21 -7.89
N ARG A 135 12.77 -1.33 -8.58
CA ARG A 135 14.20 -1.11 -8.34
C ARG A 135 14.47 -0.46 -7.00
N TYR A 136 13.72 0.59 -6.66
CA TYR A 136 13.87 1.33 -5.41
C TYR A 136 13.64 0.45 -4.18
N TYR A 137 12.57 -0.35 -4.20
CA TYR A 137 12.21 -1.25 -3.10
C TYR A 137 12.83 -2.65 -3.24
N GLU A 138 13.66 -2.90 -4.24
CA GLU A 138 14.31 -4.20 -4.49
C GLU A 138 13.27 -5.36 -4.51
N LEU A 139 12.09 -5.11 -5.07
CA LEU A 139 10.96 -6.04 -5.02
C LEU A 139 11.14 -7.21 -5.99
N ASN A 140 10.76 -8.41 -5.55
CA ASN A 140 10.76 -9.60 -6.38
C ASN A 140 9.55 -9.61 -7.34
N ARG A 141 9.79 -9.93 -8.61
CA ARG A 141 8.77 -10.06 -9.68
C ARG A 141 8.29 -11.49 -9.93
N THR A 142 8.96 -12.49 -9.36
CA THR A 142 8.64 -13.91 -9.61
C THR A 142 7.51 -14.39 -8.72
N GLY A 143 6.48 -15.00 -9.32
CA GLY A 143 5.37 -15.61 -8.58
C GLY A 143 4.58 -14.60 -7.76
N ILE A 144 4.38 -13.39 -8.30
CA ILE A 144 3.52 -12.36 -7.73
C ILE A 144 2.12 -12.44 -8.35
N ASP A 145 1.12 -12.18 -7.54
CA ASP A 145 -0.28 -12.05 -7.94
C ASP A 145 -0.64 -10.56 -8.11
N PRO A 146 -1.54 -10.21 -9.05
CA PRO A 146 -2.09 -8.87 -9.13
C PRO A 146 -2.88 -8.53 -7.86
N MET A 147 -3.05 -7.24 -7.58
CA MET A 147 -3.80 -6.77 -6.41
C MET A 147 -5.24 -7.32 -6.44
N PRO A 148 -5.81 -7.80 -5.32
CA PRO A 148 -6.97 -8.66 -5.38
C PRO A 148 -8.24 -7.83 -5.61
N THR A 149 -8.87 -8.05 -6.75
CA THR A 149 -10.12 -7.38 -7.15
C THR A 149 -11.35 -8.14 -6.68
N GLU A 150 -11.30 -9.48 -6.71
CA GLU A 150 -12.44 -10.36 -6.47
C GLU A 150 -12.13 -11.38 -5.38
N GLU A 151 -12.95 -11.39 -4.34
CA GLU A 151 -12.99 -12.45 -3.32
C GLU A 151 -14.37 -12.45 -2.68
N HIS A 152 -14.84 -13.65 -2.28
CA HIS A 152 -16.11 -13.78 -1.58
C HIS A 152 -16.00 -13.15 -0.18
N MET A 153 -16.73 -12.06 0.03
CA MET A 153 -16.60 -11.23 1.25
C MET A 153 -16.88 -11.99 2.54
N GLN A 154 -17.70 -13.05 2.48
CA GLN A 154 -17.95 -13.91 3.64
C GLN A 154 -16.70 -14.67 4.07
N SER A 155 -15.91 -15.19 3.11
CA SER A 155 -14.65 -15.89 3.36
C SER A 155 -13.61 -14.94 3.96
N VAL A 156 -13.46 -13.76 3.34
CA VAL A 156 -12.59 -12.68 3.83
C VAL A 156 -12.95 -12.33 5.28
N THR A 157 -14.24 -12.13 5.56
CA THR A 157 -14.68 -11.72 6.90
C THR A 157 -14.49 -12.82 7.94
N ARG A 158 -14.84 -14.06 7.60
CA ARG A 158 -14.62 -15.22 8.48
C ARG A 158 -13.16 -15.31 8.89
N PHE A 159 -12.25 -15.12 7.94
CA PHE A 159 -10.82 -15.15 8.19
C PHE A 159 -10.36 -13.98 9.07
N LEU A 160 -10.71 -12.74 8.70
CA LEU A 160 -10.23 -11.54 9.39
C LEU A 160 -10.74 -11.43 10.84
N TYR A 161 -11.97 -11.90 11.11
CA TYR A 161 -12.61 -11.85 12.43
C TYR A 161 -12.51 -13.16 13.22
N GLY A 162 -12.10 -14.26 12.57
CA GLY A 162 -11.93 -15.58 13.22
C GLY A 162 -13.22 -16.22 13.71
N ARG A 163 -14.38 -15.89 13.13
CA ARG A 163 -15.69 -16.45 13.52
C ARG A 163 -16.66 -16.53 12.34
N GLU A 164 -17.60 -17.46 12.42
CA GLU A 164 -18.66 -17.63 11.41
C GLU A 164 -19.72 -16.52 11.51
N ASN A 165 -20.42 -16.25 10.39
CA ASN A 165 -21.46 -15.21 10.29
C ASN A 165 -21.05 -13.80 10.74
N ALA A 166 -19.74 -13.52 10.69
CA ALA A 166 -19.18 -12.28 11.21
C ALA A 166 -19.40 -11.08 10.26
N TRP A 167 -19.96 -11.33 9.08
CA TRP A 167 -20.36 -10.31 8.12
C TRP A 167 -21.83 -9.93 8.38
N PRO A 168 -22.12 -8.78 8.99
CA PRO A 168 -23.49 -8.29 9.07
C PRO A 168 -23.97 -7.97 7.65
N LEU A 169 -25.17 -8.43 7.29
CA LEU A 169 -25.86 -7.99 6.10
C LEU A 169 -25.90 -6.45 6.06
N ALA A 170 -25.57 -5.89 4.89
CA ALA A 170 -25.77 -4.51 4.46
C ALA A 170 -24.92 -3.35 5.05
N THR A 171 -23.82 -3.58 5.78
CA THR A 171 -22.89 -2.47 6.10
C THR A 171 -21.47 -2.69 5.58
N SER A 172 -21.13 -1.92 4.55
CA SER A 172 -20.01 -2.03 3.58
C SER A 172 -18.58 -1.85 4.12
N HIS A 173 -18.37 -1.96 5.44
CA HIS A 173 -17.07 -1.66 6.07
C HIS A 173 -16.69 -2.64 7.17
N PHE A 174 -15.44 -3.12 7.10
CA PHE A 174 -14.78 -3.80 8.20
C PHE A 174 -14.43 -2.82 9.31
N LYS A 175 -14.36 -3.32 10.55
CA LYS A 175 -13.95 -2.55 11.73
C LYS A 175 -12.67 -3.11 12.33
N HIS A 176 -11.72 -2.24 12.62
CA HIS A 176 -10.40 -2.61 13.14
C HIS A 176 -10.48 -3.33 14.51
N ASP A 177 -11.42 -2.93 15.37
CA ASP A 177 -11.64 -3.55 16.69
C ASP A 177 -12.08 -5.01 16.60
N LYS A 178 -12.71 -5.41 15.49
CA LYS A 178 -13.19 -6.78 15.29
C LYS A 178 -12.14 -7.71 14.68
N LEU A 179 -11.01 -7.18 14.22
CA LEU A 179 -9.90 -7.98 13.70
C LEU A 179 -9.26 -8.81 14.81
N THR A 180 -8.83 -10.02 14.46
CA THR A 180 -7.98 -10.82 15.33
C THR A 180 -6.65 -10.11 15.59
N ARG A 181 -6.02 -10.40 16.74
CA ARG A 181 -4.77 -9.74 17.16
C ARG A 181 -3.67 -9.82 16.09
N LYS A 182 -3.51 -10.99 15.45
CA LYS A 182 -2.52 -11.22 14.39
C LYS A 182 -2.76 -10.31 13.18
N ILE A 183 -4.01 -10.11 12.79
CA ILE A 183 -4.41 -9.30 11.63
C ILE A 183 -4.32 -7.80 11.92
N ARG A 184 -4.48 -7.36 13.17
CA ARG A 184 -4.38 -5.94 13.54
C ARG A 184 -3.01 -5.33 13.25
N ALA A 185 -1.94 -6.05 13.56
CA ALA A 185 -0.58 -5.60 13.27
C ALA A 185 -0.36 -5.44 11.76
N LEU A 186 -0.79 -6.44 10.98
CA LEU A 186 -0.76 -6.40 9.52
C LEU A 186 -1.59 -5.23 8.97
N GLN A 187 -2.77 -4.95 9.52
CA GLN A 187 -3.61 -3.82 9.11
C GLN A 187 -2.93 -2.47 9.37
N ILE A 188 -2.27 -2.29 10.51
CA ILE A 188 -1.56 -1.05 10.81
C ILE A 188 -0.42 -0.86 9.80
N PHE A 189 0.34 -1.91 9.51
CA PHE A 189 1.38 -1.91 8.49
C PHE A 189 0.81 -1.57 7.09
N VAL A 190 -0.26 -2.24 6.65
CA VAL A 190 -0.91 -1.95 5.36
C VAL A 190 -1.35 -0.49 5.30
N CYS A 191 -1.96 0.05 6.36
CA CYS A 191 -2.39 1.45 6.42
C CYS A 191 -1.26 2.48 6.55
N THR A 192 0.00 2.06 6.62
CA THR A 192 1.15 2.97 6.75
C THR A 192 2.15 2.83 5.60
N ASN A 193 2.35 1.62 5.07
CA ASN A 193 3.40 1.34 4.09
C ASN A 193 2.89 0.84 2.73
N ILE A 194 1.66 0.32 2.63
CA ILE A 194 1.15 -0.34 1.41
C ILE A 194 -0.01 0.46 0.78
N ASN A 195 -1.02 0.78 1.58
CA ASN A 195 -2.13 1.67 1.23
C ASN A 195 -2.27 2.72 2.33
N PRO A 196 -1.37 3.72 2.39
CA PRO A 196 -1.33 4.61 3.53
C PRO A 196 -2.65 5.38 3.68
N THR A 197 -3.12 5.58 4.91
CA THR A 197 -4.41 6.25 5.17
C THR A 197 -4.54 6.75 6.62
N THR A 198 -5.28 7.84 6.80
CA THR A 198 -5.77 8.30 8.11
C THR A 198 -6.89 7.41 8.65
N GLN A 199 -7.71 6.81 7.77
CA GLN A 199 -8.88 6.03 8.17
C GLN A 199 -8.48 4.58 8.48
N ARG A 200 -8.06 4.36 9.72
CA ARG A 200 -7.61 3.05 10.22
C ARG A 200 -8.68 2.24 10.94
N THR A 201 -9.75 2.90 11.40
CA THR A 201 -10.80 2.27 12.21
C THR A 201 -11.85 1.51 11.39
N LYS A 202 -12.12 2.00 10.18
CA LYS A 202 -13.05 1.40 9.22
C LYS A 202 -12.37 1.24 7.87
N PHE A 203 -12.65 0.16 7.16
CA PHE A 203 -12.07 -0.07 5.83
C PHE A 203 -13.01 -0.88 4.93
N ILE A 204 -12.81 -0.76 3.61
CA ILE A 204 -13.68 -1.31 2.56
C ILE A 204 -13.12 -2.67 2.08
N GLY A 205 -13.93 -3.39 1.30
CA GLY A 205 -13.64 -4.66 0.63
C GLY A 205 -12.20 -4.82 0.13
N GLU A 206 -11.71 -3.91 -0.71
CA GLU A 206 -10.36 -3.99 -1.32
C GLU A 206 -9.25 -4.21 -0.27
N ARG A 207 -9.23 -3.39 0.79
CA ARG A 207 -8.25 -3.55 1.87
C ARG A 207 -8.46 -4.84 2.65
N GLY A 208 -9.71 -5.27 2.83
CA GLY A 208 -10.01 -6.58 3.44
C GLY A 208 -9.48 -7.75 2.61
N ARG A 209 -9.63 -7.69 1.29
CA ARG A 209 -9.05 -8.67 0.37
C ARG A 209 -7.54 -8.65 0.47
N LEU A 210 -6.91 -7.48 0.40
CA LEU A 210 -5.46 -7.36 0.57
C LEU A 210 -4.96 -8.01 1.87
N LEU A 211 -5.59 -7.72 3.01
CA LEU A 211 -5.24 -8.36 4.28
C LEU A 211 -5.39 -9.89 4.23
N TYR A 212 -6.47 -10.37 3.64
CA TYR A 212 -6.76 -11.80 3.50
C TYR A 212 -5.68 -12.49 2.66
N HIS A 213 -5.34 -11.96 1.49
CA HIS A 213 -4.30 -12.52 0.61
C HIS A 213 -2.91 -12.49 1.24
N LEU A 214 -2.53 -11.38 1.87
CA LEU A 214 -1.25 -11.28 2.57
C LEU A 214 -1.18 -12.28 3.72
N ALA A 215 -2.25 -12.39 4.50
CA ALA A 215 -2.30 -13.34 5.61
C ALA A 215 -2.32 -14.81 5.17
N TRP A 216 -2.79 -15.09 3.95
CA TRP A 216 -2.71 -16.41 3.32
C TRP A 216 -1.32 -16.71 2.71
N GLY A 217 -0.42 -15.74 2.73
CA GLY A 217 0.89 -15.88 2.10
C GLY A 217 0.81 -15.81 0.58
N ARG A 218 0.00 -14.91 0.01
CA ARG A 218 0.15 -14.53 -1.40
C ARG A 218 1.14 -13.39 -1.55
N LYS A 219 2.01 -13.47 -2.56
CA LYS A 219 2.94 -12.39 -2.90
C LYS A 219 2.20 -11.43 -3.83
N MET A 220 2.08 -10.17 -3.46
CA MET A 220 1.29 -9.19 -4.21
C MET A 220 2.20 -8.29 -5.04
N ASP A 221 1.73 -7.89 -6.23
CA ASP A 221 2.37 -6.88 -7.07
C ASP A 221 2.30 -5.49 -6.43
N LEU A 222 3.23 -5.22 -5.51
CA LEU A 222 3.33 -3.95 -4.82
C LEU A 222 3.84 -2.83 -5.72
N GLY A 223 4.74 -3.15 -6.66
CA GLY A 223 5.37 -2.14 -7.52
C GLY A 223 4.38 -1.45 -8.46
N THR A 224 3.51 -2.25 -9.10
CA THR A 224 2.43 -1.75 -9.94
C THR A 224 1.37 -1.06 -9.10
N HIS A 225 1.00 -1.64 -7.95
CA HIS A 225 0.02 -1.02 -7.04
C HIS A 225 0.41 0.37 -6.55
N ILE A 226 1.68 0.59 -6.19
CA ILE A 226 2.17 1.92 -5.79
C ILE A 226 2.09 2.91 -6.97
N PHE A 227 2.46 2.47 -8.18
CA PHE A 227 2.38 3.29 -9.37
C PHE A 227 0.93 3.73 -9.65
N ASP A 228 0.02 2.76 -9.72
CA ASP A 228 -1.40 2.98 -9.98
C ASP A 228 -1.99 3.94 -8.94
N PHE A 229 -1.64 3.75 -7.66
CA PHE A 229 -2.11 4.63 -6.59
C PHE A 229 -1.64 6.09 -6.77
N VAL A 230 -0.36 6.31 -7.12
CA VAL A 230 0.19 7.64 -7.34
C VAL A 230 -0.43 8.29 -8.57
N GLN A 231 -0.56 7.53 -9.67
CA GLN A 231 -1.19 7.98 -10.91
C GLN A 231 -2.67 8.34 -10.68
N ASP A 232 -3.43 7.51 -9.98
CA ASP A 232 -4.84 7.76 -9.64
C ASP A 232 -5.00 9.04 -8.82
N LEU A 233 -4.10 9.28 -7.86
CA LEU A 233 -4.16 10.48 -7.03
C LEU A 233 -3.81 11.75 -7.82
N ALA A 234 -2.73 11.70 -8.60
CA ALA A 234 -2.26 12.80 -9.43
C ALA A 234 -3.37 13.27 -10.38
N THR A 235 -4.02 12.31 -11.02
CA THR A 235 -4.98 12.51 -12.10
C THR A 235 -6.43 12.69 -11.63
N LEU A 236 -6.65 12.79 -10.32
CA LEU A 236 -7.95 13.01 -9.74
C LEU A 236 -8.46 14.43 -10.07
N VAL A 237 -9.64 14.53 -10.69
CA VAL A 237 -10.23 15.83 -11.07
C VAL A 237 -10.73 16.61 -9.84
N ASP A 238 -11.19 15.91 -8.81
CA ASP A 238 -11.72 16.52 -7.59
C ASP A 238 -10.61 17.12 -6.71
N SER A 239 -10.50 18.45 -6.72
CA SER A 239 -9.60 19.22 -5.88
C SER A 239 -9.94 19.15 -4.39
N ASN A 240 -11.20 18.88 -4.04
CA ASN A 240 -11.67 18.77 -2.64
C ASN A 240 -11.48 17.38 -2.03
N SER A 241 -10.90 16.46 -2.79
CA SER A 241 -10.67 15.10 -2.32
C SER A 241 -9.81 15.06 -1.06
N GLN A 242 -10.32 14.39 -0.04
CA GLN A 242 -9.64 14.16 1.23
C GLN A 242 -8.51 13.12 1.15
N ARG A 243 -8.20 12.60 -0.05
CA ARG A 243 -7.07 11.67 -0.23
C ARG A 243 -5.76 12.41 0.03
N SER A 244 -4.90 11.84 0.86
CA SER A 244 -3.59 12.41 1.17
C SER A 244 -2.55 11.99 0.13
N ILE A 245 -1.51 12.81 -0.04
CA ILE A 245 -0.29 12.44 -0.77
C ILE A 245 0.36 11.24 -0.07
N MET A 246 0.73 10.23 -0.85
CA MET A 246 1.39 9.03 -0.35
C MET A 246 2.72 8.85 -1.05
N PHE A 247 3.59 8.05 -0.42
CA PHE A 247 4.92 7.74 -0.91
C PHE A 247 5.86 8.96 -1.13
N PRO A 248 5.83 9.98 -0.25
CA PRO A 248 6.68 11.16 -0.43
C PRO A 248 8.17 10.83 -0.36
N CYS A 249 8.59 9.81 0.41
CA CYS A 249 10.00 9.43 0.52
C CYS A 249 10.49 8.79 -0.78
N LEU A 250 9.72 7.86 -1.36
CA LEU A 250 9.97 7.28 -2.68
C LEU A 250 10.09 8.38 -3.76
N ILE A 251 9.09 9.26 -3.85
CA ILE A 251 9.05 10.30 -4.89
C ILE A 251 10.25 11.25 -4.72
N SER A 252 10.53 11.67 -3.49
CA SER A 252 11.69 12.51 -3.19
C SER A 252 12.98 11.84 -3.63
N ARG A 253 13.17 10.55 -3.32
CA ARG A 253 14.36 9.82 -3.76
C ARG A 253 14.47 9.82 -5.29
N ILE A 254 13.40 9.45 -5.99
CA ILE A 254 13.43 9.36 -7.46
C ILE A 254 13.79 10.71 -8.08
N CYS A 255 13.26 11.81 -7.56
CA CYS A 255 13.61 13.17 -8.00
C CYS A 255 15.10 13.48 -7.76
N LEU A 256 15.62 13.15 -6.57
CA LEU A 256 17.03 13.38 -6.23
C LEU A 256 17.97 12.52 -7.08
N GLU A 257 17.62 11.27 -7.39
CA GLU A 257 18.39 10.40 -8.30
C GLU A 257 18.40 10.95 -9.72
N ALA A 258 17.32 11.59 -10.17
CA ALA A 258 17.28 12.34 -11.42
C ALA A 258 18.05 13.69 -11.34
N SER A 259 18.73 13.96 -10.22
CA SER A 259 19.49 15.17 -9.94
C SER A 259 18.64 16.44 -10.03
N VAL A 260 17.37 16.35 -9.61
CA VAL A 260 16.47 17.50 -9.53
C VAL A 260 16.96 18.42 -8.42
N PRO A 261 17.14 19.73 -8.68
CA PRO A 261 17.71 20.64 -7.70
C PRO A 261 16.76 20.83 -6.51
N LEU A 262 17.32 20.78 -5.31
CA LEU A 262 16.67 21.28 -4.10
C LEU A 262 16.90 22.79 -4.03
N LEU A 263 15.83 23.53 -3.75
CA LEU A 263 15.89 24.96 -3.55
C LEU A 263 16.32 25.26 -2.10
N PRO A 264 16.95 26.42 -1.81
CA PRO A 264 17.53 26.69 -0.49
C PRO A 264 16.55 26.65 0.69
N PHE A 265 15.25 26.87 0.45
CA PHE A 265 14.19 26.83 1.46
C PHE A 265 13.51 25.46 1.58
N GLU A 266 13.89 24.48 0.75
CA GLU A 266 13.32 23.15 0.81
C GLU A 266 14.06 22.30 1.82
N GLU A 267 13.48 22.26 3.01
CA GLU A 267 13.96 21.40 4.09
C GLU A 267 13.38 19.99 3.97
N ALA A 268 14.20 19.02 4.39
CA ALA A 268 13.74 17.67 4.60
C ALA A 268 12.73 17.64 5.74
N ASP A 269 11.62 16.97 5.51
CA ASP A 269 10.61 16.77 6.55
C ASP A 269 11.10 15.76 7.60
N THR A 270 10.58 15.89 8.81
CA THR A 270 10.97 15.02 9.93
C THR A 270 10.46 13.60 9.66
N PRO A 271 11.29 12.56 9.76
CA PRO A 271 10.85 11.18 9.57
C PRO A 271 9.77 10.79 10.58
N GLU A 272 8.76 10.06 10.10
CA GLU A 272 7.76 9.44 10.96
C GLU A 272 8.36 8.42 11.94
N VAL A 273 7.75 8.34 13.13
CA VAL A 273 8.20 7.41 14.18
C VAL A 273 8.12 5.96 13.67
N PRO A 274 9.10 5.09 13.95
CA PRO A 274 9.04 3.70 13.50
C PRO A 274 7.79 2.93 14.00
N LEU A 275 7.34 1.97 13.21
CA LEU A 275 6.32 1.00 13.62
C LEU A 275 7.00 -0.10 14.45
N THR A 276 6.70 -0.12 15.75
CA THR A 276 7.22 -1.08 16.74
C THR A 276 6.08 -1.86 17.37
N GLN A 277 6.39 -2.90 18.15
CA GLN A 277 5.36 -3.63 18.92
C GLN A 277 4.59 -2.69 19.86
N LYS A 278 5.25 -1.68 20.44
CA LYS A 278 4.62 -0.64 21.27
C LYS A 278 3.52 0.12 20.52
N THR A 279 3.66 0.33 19.21
CA THR A 279 2.61 0.96 18.40
C THR A 279 1.35 0.08 18.34
N ILE A 280 1.52 -1.23 18.26
CA ILE A 280 0.40 -2.19 18.29
C ILE A 280 -0.24 -2.21 19.68
N ASP A 281 0.57 -2.30 20.73
CA ASP A 281 0.07 -2.36 22.11
C ASP A 281 -0.69 -1.07 22.49
N ASN A 282 -0.18 0.09 22.07
CA ASN A 282 -0.88 1.38 22.24
C ASN A 282 -2.21 1.41 21.48
N SER A 283 -2.26 0.84 20.27
CA SER A 283 -3.51 0.71 19.52
C SER A 283 -4.52 -0.15 20.28
N GLU A 284 -4.08 -1.31 20.78
CA GLU A 284 -4.92 -2.20 21.59
C GLU A 284 -5.44 -1.53 22.86
N ALA A 285 -4.55 -0.84 23.60
CA ALA A 285 -4.91 -0.14 24.83
C ALA A 285 -5.97 0.95 24.57
N ARG A 286 -5.80 1.75 23.50
CA ARG A 286 -6.78 2.77 23.09
C ARG A 286 -8.14 2.15 22.76
N MET A 287 -8.15 0.98 22.11
CA MET A 287 -9.40 0.31 21.77
C MET A 287 -10.09 -0.29 23.00
N ARG A 288 -9.35 -0.93 23.91
CA ARG A 288 -9.89 -1.41 25.19
C ARG A 288 -10.50 -0.27 26.01
N ALA A 289 -9.80 0.86 26.09
CA ALA A 289 -10.33 2.04 26.79
C ALA A 289 -11.64 2.55 26.15
N ARG A 290 -11.74 2.51 24.82
CA ARG A 290 -12.95 2.91 24.09
C ARG A 290 -14.12 1.96 24.34
N GLU A 291 -13.86 0.67 24.41
CA GLU A 291 -14.86 -0.35 24.73
C GLU A 291 -15.38 -0.21 26.17
N ILE A 292 -14.48 -0.02 27.14
CA ILE A 292 -14.85 0.26 28.53
C ILE A 292 -15.72 1.53 28.62
N ARG A 293 -15.35 2.59 27.88
CA ARG A 293 -16.16 3.82 27.84
C ARG A 293 -17.54 3.60 27.21
N ALA A 294 -17.63 2.78 26.17
CA ALA A 294 -18.90 2.47 25.53
C ALA A 294 -19.82 1.65 26.45
N GLN A 295 -19.27 0.71 27.22
CA GLN A 295 -20.01 -0.08 28.21
C GLN A 295 -20.48 0.76 29.41
N ARG A 296 -19.73 1.80 29.76
CA ARG A 296 -20.05 2.73 30.87
C ARG A 296 -20.92 3.91 30.46
N ALA A 297 -21.23 4.07 29.17
CA ALA A 297 -22.09 5.14 28.72
C ALA A 297 -23.53 4.89 29.23
N PRO A 298 -24.18 5.88 29.88
CA PRO A 298 -25.57 5.72 30.30
C PRO A 298 -26.45 5.43 29.08
N ALA A 299 -27.35 4.46 29.21
CA ALA A 299 -28.35 4.21 28.19
C ALA A 299 -29.20 5.48 28.02
N VAL A 300 -29.13 6.10 26.84
CA VAL A 300 -30.10 7.12 26.45
C VAL A 300 -31.43 6.40 26.38
N GLN A 301 -32.31 6.68 27.35
CA GLN A 301 -33.68 6.18 27.33
C GLN A 301 -34.38 6.83 26.12
N PRO A 302 -34.93 6.04 25.18
CA PRO A 302 -35.82 6.60 24.18
C PRO A 302 -37.09 7.10 24.88
N ASP A 303 -37.46 8.36 24.63
CA ASP A 303 -38.70 8.95 25.12
C ASP A 303 -39.88 8.02 24.83
N GLU A 304 -40.68 7.76 25.87
CA GLU A 304 -41.87 6.93 25.83
C GLU A 304 -42.90 7.51 24.84
N ALA A 305 -43.06 6.84 23.70
CA ALA A 305 -44.30 6.88 22.94
C ALA A 305 -44.85 5.44 22.89
N THR A 306 -45.92 5.25 23.66
CA THR A 306 -46.81 4.09 23.76
C THR A 306 -47.05 3.37 22.44
N HIS A 307 -46.88 2.04 22.42
CA HIS A 307 -47.79 1.11 21.74
C HIS A 307 -47.63 -0.31 22.28
N ASP A 308 -48.75 -0.85 22.80
CA ASP A 308 -48.96 -2.25 23.14
C ASP A 308 -48.75 -3.18 21.93
N LEU A 309 -48.06 -4.31 22.13
CA LEU A 309 -48.64 -5.68 22.08
C LEU A 309 -47.57 -6.79 21.97
N ALA A 310 -47.88 -7.89 22.67
CA ALA A 310 -47.42 -9.29 22.58
C ALA A 310 -46.26 -9.77 23.50
N PRO A 311 -46.46 -10.92 24.22
CA PRO A 311 -45.49 -11.45 25.18
C PRO A 311 -44.33 -12.20 24.50
N PRO A 312 -43.16 -12.32 25.17
CA PRO A 312 -41.97 -12.92 24.59
C PRO A 312 -42.04 -14.46 24.58
N ILE A 313 -41.67 -15.05 23.45
CA ILE A 313 -41.43 -16.49 23.28
C ILE A 313 -40.15 -16.88 24.04
N PRO A 314 -40.11 -17.98 24.82
CA PRO A 314 -38.90 -18.41 25.52
C PRO A 314 -37.82 -18.89 24.55
N GLN A 315 -36.60 -18.37 24.66
CA GLN A 315 -35.42 -18.92 23.99
C GLN A 315 -34.90 -20.14 24.78
N PRO A 316 -34.55 -21.27 24.12
CA PRO A 316 -33.88 -22.37 24.79
C PRO A 316 -32.41 -22.03 25.07
N ALA A 317 -31.96 -22.37 26.28
CA ALA A 317 -30.60 -22.17 26.77
C ALA A 317 -29.57 -22.91 25.91
N LEU A 318 -28.57 -22.18 25.40
CA LEU A 318 -27.44 -22.75 24.68
C LEU A 318 -26.46 -23.36 25.70
N ALA A 319 -26.39 -24.70 25.71
CA ALA A 319 -25.38 -25.44 26.47
C ALA A 319 -23.97 -25.09 25.96
N ALA A 320 -23.04 -24.90 26.89
CA ALA A 320 -21.63 -24.66 26.60
C ALA A 320 -20.98 -25.93 26.05
N ASP A 321 -20.72 -25.97 24.75
CA ASP A 321 -20.01 -27.07 24.11
C ASP A 321 -18.51 -26.76 24.03
N THR A 322 -17.79 -27.07 25.11
CA THR A 322 -16.33 -26.87 25.26
C THR A 322 -15.47 -27.82 24.43
N ASN A 323 -16.06 -28.64 23.56
CA ASN A 323 -15.33 -29.68 22.81
C ASN A 323 -14.88 -29.24 21.40
N LEU A 324 -15.45 -28.17 20.84
CA LEU A 324 -15.15 -27.72 19.47
C LEU A 324 -13.82 -26.94 19.34
N GLY A 325 -13.40 -26.26 20.40
CA GLY A 325 -12.17 -25.45 20.40
C GLY A 325 -10.87 -26.27 20.40
N ILE A 326 -10.91 -27.48 20.98
CA ILE A 326 -9.74 -28.36 21.06
C ILE A 326 -9.50 -29.05 19.71
N GLN A 327 -10.57 -29.47 19.01
CA GLN A 327 -10.44 -30.06 17.67
C GLN A 327 -9.95 -29.06 16.62
N PHE A 328 -10.36 -27.79 16.69
CA PHE A 328 -9.92 -26.77 15.74
C PHE A 328 -8.42 -26.45 15.83
N THR A 329 -7.86 -26.49 17.05
CA THR A 329 -6.43 -26.25 17.27
C THR A 329 -5.57 -27.38 16.69
N GLN A 330 -6.03 -28.62 16.79
CA GLN A 330 -5.35 -29.79 16.21
C GLN A 330 -5.39 -29.79 14.68
N ILE A 331 -6.52 -29.39 14.08
CA ILE A 331 -6.66 -29.28 12.61
C ILE A 331 -5.77 -28.16 12.05
N GLN A 332 -5.64 -27.03 12.74
CA GLN A 332 -4.76 -25.93 12.30
C GLN A 332 -3.27 -26.28 12.39
N VAL A 333 -2.86 -27.01 13.43
CA VAL A 333 -1.49 -27.54 13.55
C VAL A 333 -1.21 -28.55 12.44
N ALA A 334 -2.16 -29.45 12.14
CA ALA A 334 -2.05 -30.42 11.06
C ALA A 334 -1.96 -29.75 9.67
N LEU A 335 -2.77 -28.73 9.40
CA LEU A 335 -2.72 -27.98 8.13
C LEU A 335 -1.42 -27.19 7.98
N THR A 336 -0.89 -26.64 9.07
CA THR A 336 0.41 -25.95 9.06
C THR A 336 1.55 -26.92 8.76
N GLU A 337 1.48 -28.14 9.31
CA GLU A 337 2.46 -29.19 9.07
C GLU A 337 2.38 -29.74 7.64
N ILE A 338 1.17 -29.89 7.08
CA ILE A 338 0.97 -30.23 5.67
C ILE A 338 1.54 -29.13 4.77
N GLY A 339 1.31 -27.86 5.08
CA GLY A 339 1.89 -26.72 4.35
C GLY A 339 3.41 -26.75 4.35
N ARG A 340 4.05 -27.00 5.50
CA ARG A 340 5.51 -27.17 5.61
C ARG A 340 6.02 -28.34 4.77
N ARG A 341 5.32 -29.48 4.80
CA ARG A 341 5.69 -30.66 4.00
C ARG A 341 5.52 -30.42 2.50
N MET A 342 4.51 -29.66 2.07
CA MET A 342 4.33 -29.27 0.67
C MET A 342 5.42 -28.32 0.19
N ILE A 343 5.84 -27.37 1.03
CA ILE A 343 6.99 -26.49 0.72
C ILE A 343 8.27 -27.32 0.60
N TYR A 344 8.51 -28.25 1.54
CA TYR A 344 9.65 -29.15 1.49
C TYR A 344 9.64 -30.07 0.26
N LEU A 345 8.48 -30.61 -0.12
CA LEU A 345 8.30 -31.41 -1.34
C LEU A 345 8.51 -30.56 -2.60
N GLY A 346 8.00 -29.33 -2.63
CA GLY A 346 8.23 -28.38 -3.73
C GLY A 346 9.70 -28.07 -3.92
N SER A 347 10.44 -27.78 -2.84
CA SER A 347 11.90 -27.57 -2.90
C SER A 347 12.66 -28.83 -3.34
N ARG A 348 12.20 -30.04 -2.97
CA ARG A 348 12.80 -31.29 -3.44
C ARG A 348 12.53 -31.56 -4.92
N ILE A 349 11.31 -31.27 -5.40
CA ILE A 349 10.97 -31.38 -6.82
C ILE A 349 11.81 -30.40 -7.64
N GLU A 350 11.96 -29.15 -7.19
CA GLU A 350 12.82 -28.17 -7.85
C GLU A 350 14.30 -28.59 -7.85
N THR A 351 14.76 -29.26 -6.80
CA THR A 351 16.12 -29.83 -6.74
C THR A 351 16.27 -31.00 -7.73
N ILE A 352 15.27 -31.88 -7.84
CA ILE A 352 15.26 -32.99 -8.80
C ILE A 352 15.23 -32.46 -10.24
N ASP A 353 14.45 -31.40 -10.49
CA ASP A 353 14.34 -30.78 -11.82
C ASP A 353 15.64 -30.07 -12.22
N ARG A 354 16.30 -29.38 -11.28
CA ARG A 354 17.65 -28.82 -11.50
C ARG A 354 18.71 -29.89 -11.72
N THR A 355 18.62 -31.02 -11.00
CA THR A 355 19.55 -32.14 -11.19
C THR A 355 19.31 -32.83 -12.53
N GLY A 356 18.04 -32.97 -12.95
CA GLY A 356 17.66 -33.49 -14.27
C GLY A 356 18.11 -32.58 -15.40
N SER A 357 17.97 -31.26 -15.24
CA SER A 357 18.48 -30.25 -16.17
C SER A 357 20.00 -30.30 -16.28
N TRP A 358 20.72 -30.43 -15.16
CA TRP A 358 22.18 -30.57 -15.15
C TRP A 358 22.64 -31.88 -15.81
N ILE A 359 21.94 -32.99 -15.60
CA ILE A 359 22.23 -34.27 -16.28
C ILE A 359 21.96 -34.15 -17.79
N ALA A 360 20.87 -33.50 -18.21
CA ALA A 360 20.57 -33.29 -19.62
C ALA A 360 21.62 -32.42 -20.32
N GLU A 361 22.06 -31.35 -19.65
CA GLU A 361 23.10 -30.43 -20.14
C GLU A 361 24.49 -31.10 -20.16
N ALA A 362 24.79 -31.98 -19.19
CA ALA A 362 25.98 -32.82 -19.19
C ALA A 362 25.96 -33.87 -20.34
N VAL A 363 24.80 -34.48 -20.61
CA VAL A 363 24.64 -35.43 -21.73
C VAL A 363 24.78 -34.72 -23.08
N ASP A 364 24.22 -33.52 -23.24
CA ASP A 364 24.37 -32.74 -24.47
C ASP A 364 25.79 -32.19 -24.67
N SER A 365 26.49 -31.84 -23.58
CA SER A 365 27.90 -31.44 -23.63
C SER A 365 28.85 -32.61 -23.97
N LEU A 366 28.44 -33.85 -23.74
CA LEU A 366 29.19 -35.06 -24.12
C LEU A 366 28.86 -35.58 -25.53
N ARG A 367 27.78 -35.08 -26.16
CA ARG A 367 27.34 -35.46 -27.50
C ARG A 367 28.38 -35.19 -28.62
N PRO A 368 29.26 -34.17 -28.55
CA PRO A 368 30.36 -33.99 -29.51
C PRO A 368 31.46 -35.05 -29.40
N PHE A 369 31.62 -35.71 -28.25
CA PHE A 369 32.69 -36.69 -28.02
C PHE A 369 32.32 -38.11 -28.46
N THR A 370 31.03 -38.42 -28.62
CA THR A 370 30.57 -39.74 -29.09
C THR A 370 30.31 -39.81 -30.59
N SER A 371 30.14 -38.66 -31.26
CA SER A 371 29.97 -38.58 -32.72
C SER A 371 31.29 -38.63 -33.51
N ALA A 372 32.43 -38.33 -32.87
CA ALA A 372 33.75 -38.30 -33.52
C ALA A 372 34.48 -39.67 -33.56
N ALA A 373 33.84 -40.76 -33.14
CA ALA A 373 34.45 -42.10 -33.09
C ALA A 373 33.97 -43.06 -34.21
N SER A 374 33.41 -42.54 -35.31
CA SER A 374 32.95 -43.36 -36.44
C SER A 374 33.23 -42.71 -37.79
N SER A 375 34.50 -42.42 -38.10
CA SER A 375 34.99 -42.22 -39.48
C SER A 375 36.51 -42.06 -39.46
N ASP A 376 37.25 -43.15 -39.21
CA ASP A 376 38.58 -43.44 -39.77
C ASP A 376 39.24 -44.55 -38.94
N GLN A 377 38.97 -45.80 -39.31
CA GLN A 377 39.89 -46.90 -39.01
C GLN A 377 40.36 -47.55 -40.32
N PRO A 378 41.69 -47.72 -40.50
CA PRO A 378 42.25 -48.38 -41.67
C PRO A 378 41.94 -49.88 -41.64
N ARG A 379 41.63 -50.42 -42.83
CA ARG A 379 41.35 -51.85 -43.07
C ARG A 379 42.50 -52.74 -42.60
N PRO A 380 42.25 -53.82 -41.84
CA PRO A 380 43.29 -54.80 -41.52
C PRO A 380 43.67 -55.64 -42.77
N PRO A 381 44.94 -56.10 -42.86
CA PRO A 381 45.43 -56.86 -44.02
C PRO A 381 44.83 -58.26 -44.08
N SER A 382 44.54 -58.70 -45.32
CA SER A 382 43.99 -60.02 -45.63
C SER A 382 44.94 -61.15 -45.24
N PRO A 383 44.42 -62.28 -44.69
CA PRO A 383 45.25 -63.45 -44.36
C PRO A 383 45.73 -64.21 -45.61
N PRO A 384 46.88 -64.90 -45.55
CA PRO A 384 47.46 -65.61 -46.68
C PRO A 384 46.68 -66.89 -47.01
N LEU A 385 46.60 -67.18 -48.32
CA LEU A 385 45.97 -68.39 -48.86
C LEU A 385 46.79 -69.65 -48.55
N PRO A 386 46.14 -70.79 -48.24
CA PRO A 386 46.83 -72.07 -48.05
C PRO A 386 47.38 -72.64 -49.38
N PRO A 387 48.43 -73.48 -49.31
CA PRO A 387 49.14 -73.98 -50.48
C PRO A 387 48.29 -74.98 -51.29
N LYS A 388 48.44 -74.89 -52.61
CA LYS A 388 47.86 -75.84 -53.57
C LYS A 388 48.52 -77.21 -53.40
N SER A 389 47.74 -78.23 -53.07
CA SER A 389 48.11 -79.62 -53.30
C SER A 389 47.84 -79.97 -54.76
N THR A 390 48.85 -80.60 -55.36
CA THR A 390 48.89 -81.28 -56.67
C THR A 390 47.84 -82.37 -56.81
#